data_AF-A0A423JET1-F1
#
_entry.id   AF-A0A423JET1-F1
#
_cell.length_a   1.000
_cell.length_b   1.000
_cell.length_c   1.000
_cell.angle_alpha   90.00
_cell.angle_beta   90.00
_cell.angle_gamma   90.00
#
_symmetry.space_group_name_H-M   'P 1'
#
loop_
_entity.id
_entity.type
_entity.pdbx_description
1 polymer ?
#
loop_
_entity_poly.entity_id
_entity_poly.type
_entity_poly.pdbx_seq_one_letter_code
_entity_poly.pdbx_strand_id
1 'polypeptide(L)'
;MNRSSDGFYPALEETSTLSGVSWGAIFAGAAAAAALSLILVLLGFGLGFSAVSPWANEGVSAKGLGISTIVWLAATQIVASGLGGYIAGRLRVKWAYMHGDEVYFRDTAHGFLAWCVATLVTATLVVGSVSSIVSGGVQAGASVVGGAASAATQAAGTAVGNTDSDQYGYFVDSLFRDDRPAAVSDDAVRGTVTRIFVRSLSNGGQLAAEDRTYLAQLVAQRTNLTQADAERRVDEVYARTQKAVADAKLAAQQAADTAAKVAAWTSLWMFIALLIGAFFASLAATFGGRRRDAVVYLESDAYVTTTSLPVR
;
A
#
# COMPACT_ATOMS: atom_id res chain seq x y z
N MET A 1 22.51 74.78 17.17
CA MET A 1 21.83 73.86 16.22
C MET A 1 20.73 73.13 16.99
N ASN A 2 19.47 73.51 16.71
CA ASN A 2 18.27 72.87 17.27
C ASN A 2 18.21 71.40 16.85
N ARG A 3 18.08 70.48 17.80
CA ARG A 3 17.53 69.14 17.53
C ARG A 3 16.06 69.17 17.91
N SER A 4 15.20 69.11 16.91
CA SER A 4 13.78 68.81 17.05
C SER A 4 13.64 67.41 17.66
N SER A 5 12.89 67.28 18.76
CA SER A 5 12.70 66.02 19.50
C SER A 5 11.54 65.16 19.01
N ASP A 6 10.82 65.56 17.96
CA ASP A 6 9.53 64.94 17.64
C ASP A 6 9.58 64.29 16.26
N GLY A 7 10.51 63.34 16.11
CA GLY A 7 10.40 62.28 15.13
C GLY A 7 9.67 61.10 15.76
N PHE A 8 8.34 61.19 15.88
CA PHE A 8 7.52 59.99 16.00
C PHE A 8 7.70 59.26 14.68
N TYR A 9 8.70 58.38 14.59
CA TYR A 9 8.70 57.38 13.55
C TYR A 9 7.45 56.55 13.85
N PRO A 10 6.40 56.56 13.02
CA PRO A 10 5.57 55.37 13.00
C PRO A 10 6.58 54.27 12.71
N ALA A 11 6.77 53.34 13.64
CA ALA A 11 7.18 52.01 13.27
C ALA A 11 6.08 51.58 12.30
N LEU A 12 6.27 51.93 11.02
CA LEU A 12 5.52 51.39 9.91
C LEU A 12 5.59 49.90 10.19
N GLU A 13 4.50 49.31 10.64
CA GLU A 13 3.63 48.50 9.79
C GLU A 13 4.35 47.75 8.64
N GLU A 14 5.62 47.37 8.81
CA GLU A 14 6.11 46.07 8.41
C GLU A 14 5.50 45.02 9.36
N THR A 15 4.17 45.04 9.43
CA THR A 15 3.35 43.88 9.77
C THR A 15 3.67 42.81 8.73
N SER A 16 4.76 42.10 8.98
CA SER A 16 4.90 40.66 8.79
C SER A 16 4.17 40.11 7.56
N THR A 17 4.61 40.46 6.36
CA THR A 17 4.26 39.71 5.13
C THR A 17 4.92 38.32 5.10
N LEU A 18 5.77 38.01 6.08
CA LEU A 18 6.45 36.73 6.21
C LEU A 18 5.51 35.70 6.87
N SER A 19 5.17 34.67 6.10
CA SER A 19 4.39 33.51 6.56
C SER A 19 4.99 32.89 7.83
N GLY A 20 4.12 32.56 8.79
CA GLY A 20 4.48 31.78 9.98
C GLY A 20 5.02 30.38 9.65
N VAL A 21 4.76 29.90 8.43
CA VAL A 21 5.14 28.60 7.88
C VAL A 21 6.23 28.75 6.84
N SER A 22 7.39 28.11 7.07
CA SER A 22 8.50 28.02 6.11
C SER A 22 8.38 26.74 5.30
N TRP A 23 7.72 26.83 4.13
CA TRP A 23 7.56 25.69 3.22
C TRP A 23 8.90 25.13 2.71
N GLY A 24 9.89 25.99 2.46
CA GLY A 24 11.24 25.54 2.08
C GLY A 24 11.87 24.62 3.13
N ALA A 25 11.74 24.96 4.42
CA ALA A 25 12.22 24.13 5.52
C ALA A 25 11.46 22.80 5.63
N ILE A 26 10.13 22.84 5.45
CA ILE A 26 9.27 21.66 5.43
C ILE A 26 9.66 20.71 4.29
N PHE A 27 9.83 21.22 3.07
CA PHE A 27 10.22 20.39 1.93
C PHE A 27 11.63 19.82 2.06
N ALA A 28 12.59 20.60 2.57
CA ALA A 28 13.93 20.12 2.83
C ALA A 28 13.93 18.99 3.88
N GLY A 29 13.18 19.15 4.97
CA GLY A 29 12.99 18.12 5.99
C GLY A 29 12.30 16.88 5.42
N ALA A 30 11.24 17.06 4.62
CA ALA A 30 10.51 15.97 3.99
C ALA A 30 11.38 15.17 3.01
N ALA A 31 12.19 15.86 2.20
CA ALA A 31 13.13 15.23 1.26
C ALA A 31 14.18 14.39 2.01
N ALA A 32 14.73 14.93 3.11
CA ALA A 32 15.68 14.19 3.95
C ALA A 32 15.05 12.96 4.61
N ALA A 33 13.83 13.10 5.14
CA ALA A 33 13.07 11.97 5.70
C ALA A 33 12.79 10.91 4.64
N ALA A 34 12.31 11.29 3.46
CA ALA A 34 12.01 10.37 2.37
C ALA A 34 13.26 9.63 1.87
N ALA A 35 14.37 10.34 1.64
CA ALA A 35 15.62 9.75 1.18
C ALA A 35 16.19 8.75 2.21
N LEU A 36 16.22 9.12 3.49
CA LEU A 36 16.70 8.22 4.54
C LEU A 36 15.76 7.04 4.77
N SER A 37 14.44 7.26 4.71
CA SER A 37 13.45 6.18 4.78
C SER A 37 13.66 5.17 3.65
N LEU A 38 13.90 5.64 2.42
CA LEU A 38 14.16 4.76 1.28
C LEU A 38 15.41 3.91 1.51
N ILE A 39 16.51 4.52 1.95
CA ILE A 39 17.77 3.81 2.26
C ILE A 39 17.54 2.72 3.32
N LEU A 40 16.85 3.06 4.42
CA LEU A 40 16.61 2.13 5.52
C LEU A 40 15.62 1.01 5.17
N VAL A 41 14.63 1.30 4.31
CA VAL A 41 13.72 0.28 3.77
C VAL A 41 14.49 -0.68 2.86
N LEU A 42 15.34 -0.19 1.96
CA LEU A 42 16.20 -1.03 1.11
C LEU A 42 17.14 -1.91 1.93
N LEU A 43 17.74 -1.35 2.98
CA LEU A 43 18.55 -2.11 3.92
C LEU A 43 17.73 -3.20 4.63
N GLY A 44 16.53 -2.86 5.08
CA GLY A 44 15.61 -3.81 5.72
C GLY A 44 15.25 -4.98 4.81
N PHE A 45 15.04 -4.72 3.51
CA PHE A 45 14.84 -5.79 2.53
C PHE A 45 16.08 -6.69 2.40
N GLY A 46 17.27 -6.10 2.31
CA GLY A 46 18.52 -6.87 2.24
C GLY A 46 18.73 -7.78 3.46
N LEU A 47 18.45 -7.27 4.66
CA LEU A 47 18.51 -8.04 5.92
C LEU A 47 17.41 -9.10 6.01
N GLY A 48 16.21 -8.80 5.52
CA GLY A 48 15.10 -9.76 5.49
C GLY A 48 15.36 -10.93 4.56
N PHE A 49 15.86 -10.67 3.35
CA PHE A 49 16.19 -11.73 2.39
C PHE A 49 17.35 -12.60 2.84
N SER A 50 18.34 -12.06 3.58
CA SER A 50 19.43 -12.86 4.12
C SER A 50 19.01 -13.77 5.30
N ALA A 51 17.87 -13.47 5.94
CA ALA A 51 17.35 -14.24 7.08
C ALA A 51 16.39 -15.38 6.67
N VAL A 52 15.92 -15.39 5.42
CA VAL A 52 15.03 -16.43 4.87
C VAL A 52 15.88 -17.52 4.20
N SER A 53 15.66 -18.78 4.59
CA SER A 53 16.27 -19.93 3.92
C SER A 53 15.24 -20.71 3.10
N PRO A 54 15.59 -21.19 1.89
CA PRO A 54 14.75 -22.09 1.11
C PRO A 54 14.76 -23.53 1.61
N TRP A 55 15.69 -23.90 2.51
CA TRP A 55 15.80 -25.26 3.05
C TRP A 55 14.95 -25.44 4.31
N ALA A 56 14.28 -26.59 4.41
CA ALA A 56 13.41 -26.92 5.53
C ALA A 56 14.18 -26.94 6.86
N ASN A 57 13.64 -26.29 7.90
CA ASN A 57 14.24 -26.10 9.24
C ASN A 57 15.50 -25.22 9.29
N GLU A 58 15.82 -24.49 8.23
CA GLU A 58 16.84 -23.44 8.26
C GLU A 58 16.21 -22.05 8.16
N GLY A 59 16.90 -21.03 8.67
CA GLY A 59 16.45 -19.63 8.63
C GLY A 59 15.50 -19.22 9.77
N VAL A 60 15.09 -17.96 9.74
CA VAL A 60 14.21 -17.38 10.78
C VAL A 60 12.75 -17.76 10.51
N SER A 61 12.02 -18.15 11.57
CA SER A 61 10.58 -18.46 11.46
C SER A 61 9.78 -17.27 10.92
N ALA A 62 8.65 -17.53 10.24
CA ALA A 62 7.76 -16.48 9.71
C ALA A 62 7.31 -15.49 10.80
N LYS A 63 7.06 -15.97 12.02
CA LYS A 63 6.72 -15.12 13.17
C LYS A 63 7.89 -14.24 13.59
N GLY A 64 9.10 -14.79 13.62
CA GLY A 64 10.33 -14.04 13.94
C GLY A 64 10.63 -12.95 12.91
N LEU A 65 10.50 -13.28 11.62
CA LEU A 65 10.62 -12.32 10.54
C LEU A 65 9.59 -11.20 10.68
N GLY A 66 8.31 -11.53 10.89
CA GLY A 66 7.25 -10.53 11.08
C GLY A 66 7.54 -9.55 12.23
N ILE A 67 7.98 -10.05 13.38
CA ILE A 67 8.36 -9.20 14.52
C ILE A 67 9.58 -8.32 14.17
N SER A 68 10.60 -8.90 13.54
CA SER A 68 11.80 -8.15 13.14
C SER A 68 11.48 -7.03 12.14
N THR A 69 10.56 -7.27 11.20
CA THR A 69 10.09 -6.27 10.24
C THR A 69 9.39 -5.11 10.94
N ILE A 70 8.52 -5.39 11.92
CA ILE A 70 7.84 -4.33 12.69
C ILE A 70 8.85 -3.47 13.45
N VAL A 71 9.79 -4.11 14.16
CA VAL A 71 10.83 -3.40 14.91
C VAL A 71 11.68 -2.55 13.96
N TRP A 72 12.05 -3.09 12.80
CA TRP A 72 12.82 -2.38 11.80
C TRP A 72 12.06 -1.19 11.20
N LEU A 73 10.77 -1.35 10.91
CA LEU A 73 9.92 -0.27 10.42
C LEU A 73 9.76 0.84 11.46
N ALA A 74 9.58 0.49 12.74
CA ALA A 74 9.56 1.47 13.83
C ALA A 74 10.89 2.21 13.95
N ALA A 75 12.02 1.51 13.91
CA ALA A 75 13.35 2.12 13.91
C ALA A 75 13.55 3.06 12.71
N THR A 76 13.09 2.65 11.52
CA THR A 76 13.11 3.47 10.31
C THR A 76 12.32 4.76 10.51
N GLN A 77 11.09 4.67 11.04
CA GLN A 77 10.25 5.84 11.31
C GLN A 77 10.89 6.80 12.30
N ILE A 78 11.49 6.29 13.38
CA ILE A 78 12.19 7.11 14.38
C ILE A 78 13.35 7.89 13.73
N VAL A 79 14.23 7.16 13.03
CA VAL A 79 15.48 7.73 12.52
C VAL A 79 15.24 8.66 11.33
N ALA A 80 14.42 8.22 10.35
CA ALA A 80 14.12 9.02 9.16
C ALA A 80 13.28 10.27 9.50
N SER A 81 12.21 10.10 10.28
CA SER A 81 11.33 11.22 10.65
C SER A 81 12.03 12.17 11.62
N GLY A 82 12.85 11.65 12.54
CA GLY A 82 13.69 12.46 13.42
C GLY A 82 14.68 13.34 12.63
N LEU A 83 15.37 12.78 11.63
CA LEU A 83 16.27 13.57 10.78
C LEU A 83 15.52 14.66 10.02
N GLY A 84 14.40 14.32 9.38
CA GLY A 84 13.60 15.28 8.62
C GLY A 84 13.04 16.40 9.50
N GLY A 85 12.53 16.04 10.67
CA GLY A 85 12.06 17.00 11.67
C GLY A 85 13.17 17.93 12.15
N TYR A 86 14.34 17.39 12.50
CA TYR A 86 15.50 18.17 12.88
C TYR A 86 15.90 19.20 11.81
N ILE A 87 15.94 18.79 10.54
CA ILE A 87 16.27 19.68 9.42
C ILE A 87 15.20 20.76 9.25
N ALA A 88 13.91 20.40 9.30
CA ALA A 88 12.81 21.34 9.20
C ALA A 88 12.85 22.40 10.31
N GLY A 89 13.10 21.99 11.56
CA GLY A 89 13.27 22.91 12.68
C GLY A 89 14.48 23.83 12.52
N ARG A 90 15.61 23.29 12.04
CA ARG A 90 16.85 24.05 11.87
C ARG A 90 16.80 25.07 10.73
N LEU A 91 16.10 24.75 9.64
CA LEU A 91 16.03 25.59 8.44
C LEU A 91 14.88 26.61 8.47
N ARG A 92 13.92 26.48 9.38
CA ARG A 92 12.84 27.47 9.56
C ARG A 92 13.43 28.83 9.95
N VAL A 93 12.84 29.93 9.49
CA VAL A 93 13.23 31.31 9.84
C VAL A 93 13.09 31.60 11.35
N LYS A 94 14.12 32.22 11.96
CA LYS A 94 14.11 32.72 13.35
C LYS A 94 13.32 34.03 13.45
N TRP A 95 12.45 34.15 14.45
CA TRP A 95 11.67 35.37 14.72
C TRP A 95 12.17 36.00 16.03
N ALA A 96 12.73 37.21 15.95
CA ALA A 96 13.54 37.80 17.02
C ALA A 96 12.76 38.30 18.27
N TYR A 97 11.43 38.21 18.30
CA TYR A 97 10.59 38.83 19.34
C TYR A 97 9.37 37.98 19.76
N MET A 98 9.43 36.65 19.59
CA MET A 98 8.33 35.75 19.94
C MET A 98 8.56 35.08 21.29
N HIS A 99 7.48 34.88 22.05
CA HIS A 99 7.50 34.09 23.29
C HIS A 99 7.97 32.65 23.03
N GLY A 100 8.65 32.06 24.02
CA GLY A 100 9.24 30.71 23.90
C GLY A 100 8.24 29.61 23.55
N ASP A 101 7.01 29.70 24.06
CA ASP A 101 5.95 28.71 23.78
C ASP A 101 5.53 28.70 22.30
N GLU A 102 5.48 29.87 21.67
CA GLU A 102 5.13 30.00 20.25
C GLU A 102 6.28 29.51 19.34
N VAL A 103 7.53 29.71 19.76
CA VAL A 103 8.69 29.12 19.07
C VAL A 103 8.63 27.60 19.12
N TYR A 104 8.32 27.02 20.29
CA TYR A 104 8.17 25.59 20.50
C TYR A 104 7.02 24.98 19.66
N PHE A 105 5.84 25.60 19.67
CA PHE A 105 4.72 25.17 18.84
C PHE A 105 5.08 25.18 17.35
N ARG A 106 5.69 26.27 16.87
CA ARG A 106 6.04 26.36 15.44
C ARG A 106 7.14 25.37 15.06
N ASP A 107 8.14 25.12 15.91
CA ASP A 107 9.16 24.12 15.61
C ASP A 107 8.56 22.70 15.55
N THR A 108 7.73 22.32 16.52
CA THR A 108 7.02 21.01 16.49
C THR A 108 6.11 20.87 15.26
N ALA A 109 5.41 21.94 14.88
CA ALA A 109 4.55 21.98 13.70
C ALA A 109 5.35 21.82 12.39
N HIS A 110 6.54 22.43 12.26
CA HIS A 110 7.37 22.26 11.05
C HIS A 110 7.90 20.83 10.91
N GLY A 111 8.27 20.19 12.03
CA GLY A 111 8.63 18.77 12.04
C GLY A 111 7.47 17.88 11.62
N PHE A 112 6.29 18.10 12.19
CA PHE A 112 5.08 17.36 11.84
C PHE A 112 4.71 17.52 10.36
N LEU A 113 4.73 18.75 9.84
CA LEU A 113 4.42 19.02 8.43
C LEU A 113 5.44 18.40 7.48
N ALA A 114 6.73 18.38 7.84
CA ALA A 114 7.75 17.68 7.05
C ALA A 114 7.47 16.17 6.98
N TRP A 115 7.06 15.57 8.09
CA TRP A 115 6.62 14.16 8.12
C TRP A 115 5.35 13.93 7.30
N CYS A 116 4.35 14.81 7.37
CA CYS A 116 3.14 14.72 6.56
C CYS A 116 3.46 14.73 5.06
N VAL A 117 4.28 15.67 4.62
CA VAL A 117 4.68 15.78 3.20
C VAL A 117 5.45 14.52 2.76
N ALA A 118 6.42 14.06 3.54
CA ALA A 118 7.18 12.85 3.21
C ALA A 118 6.27 11.61 3.14
N THR A 119 5.32 11.48 4.06
CA THR A 119 4.38 10.35 4.12
C THR A 119 3.40 10.39 2.96
N LEU A 120 2.84 11.55 2.62
CA LEU A 120 1.91 11.71 1.50
C LEU A 120 2.59 11.45 0.16
N VAL A 121 3.81 11.96 -0.06
CA VAL A 121 4.60 11.66 -1.27
C VAL A 121 4.90 10.16 -1.36
N THR A 122 5.26 9.54 -0.24
CA THR A 122 5.48 8.09 -0.21
C THR A 122 4.18 7.35 -0.57
N ALA A 123 3.05 7.73 0.03
CA ALA A 123 1.75 7.11 -0.23
C ALA A 123 1.32 7.26 -1.70
N THR A 124 1.52 8.44 -2.32
CA THR A 124 1.18 8.65 -3.74
C THR A 124 2.07 7.86 -4.67
N LEU A 125 3.37 7.74 -4.40
CA LEU A 125 4.28 6.89 -5.17
C LEU A 125 3.90 5.40 -5.05
N VAL A 126 3.57 4.95 -3.84
CA VAL A 126 3.13 3.58 -3.58
C VAL A 126 1.82 3.27 -4.31
N VAL A 127 0.81 4.12 -4.19
CA VAL A 127 -0.49 3.93 -4.87
C VAL A 127 -0.35 4.04 -6.39
N GLY A 128 0.45 4.99 -6.88
CA GLY A 128 0.70 5.20 -8.31
C GLY A 128 1.43 4.04 -8.98
N SER A 129 2.28 3.32 -8.23
CA SER A 129 2.99 2.12 -8.72
C SER A 129 2.07 0.93 -8.98
N VAL A 130 0.89 0.88 -8.35
CA VAL A 130 -0.07 -0.24 -8.47
C VAL A 130 -0.90 -0.14 -9.76
N SER A 131 -1.15 1.08 -10.26
CA SER A 131 -2.03 1.32 -11.42
C SER A 131 -1.40 0.95 -12.78
N SER A 132 -0.08 0.83 -12.88
CA SER A 132 0.60 0.44 -14.13
C SER A 132 0.60 -1.07 -14.41
N ILE A 133 0.11 -1.90 -13.47
CA ILE A 133 0.13 -3.37 -13.57
C ILE A 133 -1.22 -3.93 -14.05
N VAL A 134 -2.30 -3.14 -14.03
CA VAL A 134 -3.67 -3.62 -14.31
C VAL A 134 -3.99 -3.71 -15.81
N SER A 135 -3.16 -3.18 -16.71
CA SER A 135 -3.44 -3.14 -18.16
C SER A 135 -2.63 -4.11 -19.03
N GLY A 136 -1.79 -4.99 -18.47
CA GLY A 136 -0.98 -5.93 -19.25
C GLY A 136 -0.82 -7.28 -18.56
N GLY A 137 -1.20 -8.36 -19.24
CA GLY A 137 -1.25 -9.72 -18.70
C GLY A 137 0.06 -10.23 -18.09
N VAL A 138 -0.11 -11.13 -17.12
CA VAL A 138 0.89 -12.01 -16.46
C VAL A 138 2.35 -11.57 -16.65
N GLN A 139 2.76 -10.58 -15.87
CA GLN A 139 4.18 -10.32 -15.62
C GLN A 139 4.45 -10.58 -14.15
N ALA A 140 4.88 -11.82 -13.87
CA ALA A 140 5.49 -12.17 -12.60
C ALA A 140 6.72 -11.28 -12.39
N GLY A 141 6.65 -10.33 -11.44
CA GLY A 141 7.86 -9.65 -10.97
C GLY A 141 7.78 -8.21 -10.44
N ALA A 142 6.65 -7.50 -10.47
CA ALA A 142 6.68 -6.04 -10.18
C ALA A 142 5.69 -5.48 -9.14
N SER A 143 5.14 -6.29 -8.24
CA SER A 143 4.27 -5.79 -7.14
C SER A 143 4.92 -5.99 -5.77
N VAL A 144 6.05 -5.31 -5.54
CA VAL A 144 6.84 -5.42 -4.29
C VAL A 144 6.62 -4.24 -3.34
N VAL A 145 5.42 -3.64 -3.37
CA VAL A 145 5.01 -2.69 -2.34
C VAL A 145 3.81 -3.26 -1.60
N GLY A 146 4.08 -3.82 -0.42
CA GLY A 146 3.10 -4.47 0.43
C GLY A 146 2.80 -5.92 0.00
N GLY A 147 3.66 -6.86 0.39
CA GLY A 147 3.55 -8.30 0.02
C GLY A 147 2.23 -8.99 0.42
N ALA A 148 1.37 -8.35 1.20
CA ALA A 148 0.02 -8.84 1.50
C ALA A 148 -1.05 -8.32 0.51
N ALA A 149 -0.88 -7.11 -0.05
CA ALA A 149 -1.86 -6.48 -0.93
C ALA A 149 -1.82 -7.05 -2.36
N SER A 150 -0.64 -7.44 -2.84
CA SER A 150 -0.46 -8.00 -4.18
C SER A 150 -1.00 -9.44 -4.34
N ALA A 151 -1.04 -10.20 -3.24
CA ALA A 151 -1.62 -11.55 -3.22
C ALA A 151 -3.15 -11.52 -3.19
N ALA A 152 -3.75 -10.59 -2.45
CA ALA A 152 -5.20 -10.45 -2.35
C ALA A 152 -5.84 -10.00 -3.68
N THR A 153 -5.20 -9.09 -4.41
CA THR A 153 -5.73 -8.55 -5.68
C THR A 153 -5.66 -9.57 -6.83
N GLN A 154 -4.64 -10.42 -6.88
CA GLN A 154 -4.52 -11.47 -7.91
C GLN A 154 -5.54 -12.60 -7.74
N ALA A 155 -5.87 -12.96 -6.50
CA ALA A 155 -6.89 -13.97 -6.20
C ALA A 155 -8.32 -13.46 -6.47
N ALA A 156 -8.58 -12.15 -6.30
CA ALA A 156 -9.88 -11.55 -6.60
C ALA A 156 -10.11 -11.34 -8.11
N GLY A 157 -9.06 -11.01 -8.87
CA GLY A 157 -9.18 -10.71 -10.31
C GLY A 157 -9.50 -11.92 -11.20
N THR A 158 -9.23 -13.14 -10.73
CA THR A 158 -9.47 -14.39 -11.50
C THR A 158 -10.89 -14.94 -11.33
N ALA A 159 -11.67 -14.46 -10.35
CA ALA A 159 -13.01 -14.96 -10.05
C ALA A 159 -14.17 -14.14 -10.67
N VAL A 160 -13.89 -12.97 -11.26
CA VAL A 160 -14.90 -11.99 -11.70
C VAL A 160 -15.17 -12.04 -13.22
N GLY A 161 -14.52 -12.95 -13.94
CA GLY A 161 -14.74 -13.11 -15.37
C GLY A 161 -15.95 -14.02 -15.68
N ASN A 162 -17.05 -13.41 -16.13
CA ASN A 162 -18.07 -14.01 -17.01
C ASN A 162 -19.32 -14.68 -16.36
N THR A 163 -20.07 -13.95 -15.52
CA THR A 163 -21.30 -14.51 -14.87
C THR A 163 -22.61 -14.26 -15.64
N ASP A 164 -22.69 -13.25 -16.53
CA ASP A 164 -23.98 -12.83 -17.10
C ASP A 164 -24.45 -13.60 -18.34
N SER A 165 -23.55 -14.19 -19.15
CA SER A 165 -23.94 -14.91 -20.37
C SER A 165 -24.28 -16.39 -20.14
N ASP A 166 -23.91 -16.97 -18.99
CA ASP A 166 -24.08 -18.40 -18.72
C ASP A 166 -25.42 -18.77 -18.09
N GLN A 167 -26.11 -17.84 -17.43
CA GLN A 167 -27.36 -18.14 -16.71
C GLN A 167 -28.53 -18.51 -17.64
N TYR A 168 -28.64 -17.84 -18.78
CA TYR A 168 -29.67 -18.12 -19.79
C TYR A 168 -29.28 -19.25 -20.75
N GLY A 169 -27.97 -19.48 -20.94
CA GLY A 169 -27.46 -20.49 -21.86
C GLY A 169 -27.92 -21.91 -21.53
N TYR A 170 -28.13 -22.25 -20.26
CA TYR A 170 -28.65 -23.57 -19.89
C TYR A 170 -30.10 -23.74 -20.35
N PHE A 171 -30.93 -22.71 -20.16
CA PHE A 171 -32.34 -22.78 -20.57
C PHE A 171 -32.46 -22.81 -22.09
N VAL A 172 -31.61 -22.06 -22.79
CA VAL A 172 -31.50 -22.13 -24.26
C VAL A 172 -31.07 -23.53 -24.69
N ASP A 173 -30.03 -24.12 -24.09
CA ASP A 173 -29.59 -25.48 -24.40
C ASP A 173 -30.70 -26.51 -24.11
N SER A 174 -31.48 -26.32 -23.03
CA SER A 174 -32.59 -27.22 -22.68
C SER A 174 -33.73 -27.22 -23.70
N LEU A 175 -33.95 -26.10 -24.43
CA LEU A 175 -34.96 -26.02 -25.49
C LEU A 175 -34.59 -26.85 -26.73
N PHE A 176 -33.30 -27.09 -26.94
CA PHE A 176 -32.78 -27.81 -28.11
C PHE A 176 -32.30 -29.24 -27.79
N ARG A 177 -32.53 -29.73 -26.57
CA ARG A 177 -32.31 -31.15 -26.23
C ARG A 177 -33.38 -31.99 -26.92
N ASP A 178 -32.98 -32.83 -27.87
CA ASP A 178 -33.84 -33.81 -28.55
C ASP A 178 -33.29 -35.23 -28.32
N ASP A 179 -34.15 -36.25 -28.44
CA ASP A 179 -33.79 -37.68 -28.32
C ASP A 179 -32.99 -38.21 -29.53
N ARG A 180 -32.71 -37.35 -30.52
CA ARG A 180 -32.05 -37.69 -31.78
C ARG A 180 -30.80 -36.83 -31.99
N PRO A 181 -29.63 -37.43 -32.19
CA PRO A 181 -28.39 -36.68 -32.34
C PRO A 181 -28.29 -36.07 -33.74
N ALA A 182 -28.43 -34.75 -33.84
CA ALA A 182 -27.85 -34.01 -34.95
C ALA A 182 -26.32 -34.01 -34.81
N ALA A 183 -25.58 -33.90 -35.93
CA ALA A 183 -24.12 -33.79 -35.90
C ALA A 183 -23.70 -32.43 -35.31
N VAL A 184 -23.59 -32.36 -33.98
CA VAL A 184 -23.11 -31.19 -33.24
C VAL A 184 -21.59 -31.29 -33.06
N SER A 185 -20.90 -30.15 -33.05
CA SER A 185 -19.45 -30.11 -32.79
C SER A 185 -19.13 -30.53 -31.34
N ASP A 186 -17.96 -31.13 -31.15
CA ASP A 186 -17.47 -31.51 -29.82
C ASP A 186 -17.37 -30.32 -28.86
N ASP A 187 -17.08 -29.13 -29.38
CA ASP A 187 -17.00 -27.91 -28.58
C ASP A 187 -18.38 -27.46 -28.07
N ALA A 188 -19.43 -27.58 -28.89
CA ALA A 188 -20.80 -27.27 -28.45
C ALA A 188 -21.24 -28.22 -27.34
N VAL A 189 -20.94 -29.52 -27.49
CA VAL A 189 -21.23 -30.56 -26.50
C VAL A 189 -20.47 -30.29 -25.18
N ARG A 190 -19.17 -30.00 -25.24
CA ARG A 190 -18.37 -29.64 -24.05
C ARG A 190 -18.90 -28.38 -23.35
N GLY A 191 -19.35 -27.39 -24.12
CA GLY A 191 -20.00 -26.19 -23.61
C GLY A 191 -21.27 -26.50 -22.81
N THR A 192 -22.18 -27.30 -23.37
CA THR A 192 -23.42 -27.71 -22.68
C THR A 192 -23.13 -28.52 -21.41
N VAL A 193 -22.21 -29.50 -21.46
CA VAL A 193 -21.80 -30.29 -20.28
C VAL A 193 -21.26 -29.38 -19.17
N THR A 194 -20.39 -28.42 -19.54
CA THR A 194 -19.82 -27.46 -18.58
C THR A 194 -20.92 -26.62 -17.93
N ARG A 195 -21.88 -26.12 -18.72
CA ARG A 195 -22.99 -25.31 -18.21
C ARG A 195 -23.91 -26.08 -17.27
N ILE A 196 -24.20 -27.34 -17.57
CA ILE A 196 -24.97 -28.25 -16.69
C ILE A 196 -24.25 -28.42 -15.35
N PHE A 197 -22.95 -28.69 -15.38
CA PHE A 197 -22.13 -28.86 -14.18
C PHE A 197 -22.10 -27.59 -13.35
N VAL A 198 -21.87 -26.42 -13.96
CA VAL A 198 -21.84 -25.12 -13.28
C VAL A 198 -23.19 -24.81 -12.64
N ARG A 199 -24.31 -24.97 -13.37
CA ARG A 199 -25.66 -24.75 -12.83
C ARG A 199 -25.97 -25.71 -11.69
N SER A 200 -25.61 -26.98 -11.82
CA SER A 200 -25.88 -27.99 -10.81
C SER A 200 -25.07 -27.74 -9.53
N LEU A 201 -23.83 -27.29 -9.65
CA LEU A 201 -22.98 -26.91 -8.51
C LEU A 201 -23.49 -25.65 -7.81
N SER A 202 -24.03 -24.68 -8.56
CA SER A 202 -24.59 -23.45 -7.97
C SER A 202 -25.96 -23.68 -7.31
N ASN A 203 -26.77 -24.59 -7.84
CA ASN A 203 -28.11 -24.91 -7.34
C ASN A 203 -28.14 -26.15 -6.43
N GLY A 204 -27.37 -26.13 -5.34
CA GLY A 204 -27.45 -27.14 -4.27
C GLY A 204 -26.59 -28.39 -4.47
N GLY A 205 -25.77 -28.45 -5.53
CA GLY A 205 -24.76 -29.50 -5.70
C GLY A 205 -25.33 -30.89 -6.05
N GLN A 206 -26.59 -30.96 -6.49
CA GLN A 206 -27.19 -32.19 -7.01
C GLN A 206 -27.45 -32.07 -8.50
N LEU A 207 -27.07 -33.11 -9.24
CA LEU A 207 -27.36 -33.23 -10.65
C LEU A 207 -28.83 -33.62 -10.82
N ALA A 208 -29.59 -32.81 -11.56
CA ALA A 208 -30.98 -33.11 -11.84
C ALA A 208 -31.09 -34.45 -12.59
N ALA A 209 -32.14 -35.24 -12.31
CA ALA A 209 -32.31 -36.57 -12.91
C ALA A 209 -32.38 -36.51 -14.45
N GLU A 210 -32.98 -35.45 -14.99
CA GLU A 210 -33.02 -35.16 -16.43
C GLU A 210 -31.63 -34.89 -17.02
N ASP A 211 -30.82 -34.06 -16.36
CA ASP A 211 -29.46 -33.73 -16.78
C ASP A 211 -28.55 -34.96 -16.70
N ARG A 212 -28.69 -35.77 -15.64
CA ARG A 212 -27.98 -37.04 -15.47
C ARG A 212 -28.28 -38.01 -16.62
N THR A 213 -29.55 -38.18 -16.97
CA THR A 213 -29.99 -39.10 -18.02
C THR A 213 -29.46 -38.65 -19.38
N TYR A 214 -29.54 -37.35 -19.68
CA TYR A 214 -29.00 -36.75 -20.90
C TYR A 214 -27.47 -36.94 -21.03
N LEU A 215 -26.72 -36.64 -19.96
CA LEU A 215 -25.28 -36.84 -19.92
C LEU A 215 -24.89 -38.32 -20.09
N ALA A 216 -25.66 -39.24 -19.51
CA ALA A 216 -25.43 -40.67 -19.65
C ALA A 216 -25.67 -41.16 -21.09
N GLN A 217 -26.71 -40.69 -21.77
CA GLN A 217 -26.95 -41.01 -23.19
C GLN A 217 -25.77 -40.55 -24.07
N LEU A 218 -25.27 -39.33 -23.83
CA LEU A 218 -24.13 -38.78 -24.53
C LEU A 218 -22.84 -39.59 -24.30
N VAL A 219 -22.61 -40.04 -23.07
CA VAL A 219 -21.47 -40.91 -22.73
C VAL A 219 -21.62 -42.29 -23.36
N ALA A 220 -22.80 -42.91 -23.28
CA ALA A 220 -23.08 -44.23 -23.85
C ALA A 220 -22.81 -44.27 -25.36
N GLN A 221 -23.28 -43.25 -26.09
CA GLN A 221 -23.07 -43.13 -27.54
C GLN A 221 -21.59 -43.05 -27.94
N ARG A 222 -20.74 -42.40 -27.12
CA ARG A 222 -19.32 -42.19 -27.45
C ARG A 222 -18.39 -43.27 -26.93
N THR A 223 -18.82 -44.02 -25.92
CA THR A 223 -17.94 -44.95 -25.18
C THR A 223 -18.37 -46.41 -25.28
N ASN A 224 -19.49 -46.68 -26.00
CA ASN A 224 -20.06 -48.02 -26.14
C ASN A 224 -20.44 -48.68 -24.79
N LEU A 225 -20.68 -47.85 -23.77
CA LEU A 225 -21.11 -48.27 -22.44
C LEU A 225 -22.62 -48.53 -22.43
N THR A 226 -23.06 -49.43 -21.55
CA THR A 226 -24.48 -49.56 -21.23
C THR A 226 -24.98 -48.28 -20.55
N GLN A 227 -26.27 -47.98 -20.66
CA GLN A 227 -26.87 -46.80 -20.02
C GLN A 227 -26.58 -46.75 -18.51
N ALA A 228 -26.69 -47.88 -17.82
CA ALA A 228 -26.43 -47.97 -16.38
C ALA A 228 -24.94 -47.71 -16.02
N ASP A 229 -24.00 -48.17 -16.86
CA ASP A 229 -22.58 -47.89 -16.66
C ASP A 229 -22.22 -46.44 -16.98
N ALA A 230 -22.89 -45.85 -17.98
CA ALA A 230 -22.72 -44.45 -18.34
C ALA A 230 -23.22 -43.51 -17.23
N GLU A 231 -24.38 -43.81 -16.62
CA GLU A 231 -24.89 -43.06 -15.46
C GLU A 231 -23.94 -43.11 -14.27
N ARG A 232 -23.40 -44.30 -13.96
CA ARG A 232 -22.40 -44.44 -12.88
C ARG A 232 -21.16 -43.59 -13.15
N ARG A 233 -20.69 -43.55 -14.39
CA ARG A 233 -19.55 -42.71 -14.79
C ARG A 233 -19.85 -41.22 -14.64
N VAL A 234 -21.05 -40.78 -15.00
CA VAL A 234 -21.49 -39.38 -14.81
C VAL A 234 -21.51 -39.03 -13.32
N ASP A 235 -22.08 -39.89 -12.48
CA ASP A 235 -22.12 -39.69 -11.02
C ASP A 235 -20.70 -39.58 -10.43
N GLU A 236 -19.80 -40.49 -10.81
CA GLU A 236 -18.41 -40.48 -10.32
C GLU A 236 -17.65 -39.22 -10.74
N VAL A 237 -17.78 -38.81 -12.00
CA VAL A 237 -17.12 -37.59 -12.50
C VAL A 237 -17.71 -36.36 -11.82
N TYR A 238 -19.04 -36.29 -11.69
CA TYR A 238 -19.71 -35.19 -11.01
C TYR A 238 -19.29 -35.10 -9.53
N ALA A 239 -19.22 -36.22 -8.82
CA ALA A 239 -18.77 -36.26 -7.43
C ALA A 239 -17.31 -35.81 -7.29
N ARG A 240 -16.41 -36.21 -8.21
CA ARG A 240 -15.02 -35.73 -8.23
C ARG A 240 -14.94 -34.23 -8.50
N THR A 241 -15.74 -33.72 -9.43
CA THR A 241 -15.78 -32.28 -9.73
C THR A 241 -16.32 -31.48 -8.54
N GLN A 242 -17.39 -31.96 -7.89
CA GLN A 242 -17.92 -31.33 -6.69
C GLN A 242 -16.86 -31.26 -5.58
N LYS A 243 -16.14 -32.36 -5.34
CA LYS A 243 -15.04 -32.38 -4.37
C LYS A 243 -13.93 -31.39 -4.73
N ALA A 244 -13.48 -31.38 -5.99
CA ALA A 244 -12.43 -30.47 -6.45
C ALA A 244 -12.84 -28.99 -6.30
N VAL A 245 -14.10 -28.65 -6.60
CA VAL A 245 -14.63 -27.29 -6.42
C VAL A 245 -14.75 -26.92 -4.95
N ALA A 246 -15.20 -27.84 -4.09
CA ALA A 246 -15.26 -27.63 -2.64
C ALA A 246 -13.85 -27.41 -2.05
N ASP A 247 -12.88 -28.23 -2.45
CA ASP A 247 -11.48 -28.11 -2.03
C ASP A 247 -10.86 -26.79 -2.51
N ALA A 248 -11.12 -26.40 -3.76
CA ALA A 248 -10.66 -25.12 -4.31
C ALA A 248 -11.29 -23.92 -3.61
N LYS A 249 -12.60 -23.98 -3.29
CA LYS A 249 -13.30 -22.94 -2.52
C LYS A 249 -12.72 -22.83 -1.11
N LEU A 250 -12.47 -23.95 -0.45
CA LEU A 250 -11.85 -23.97 0.89
C LEU A 250 -10.45 -23.38 0.85
N ALA A 251 -9.61 -23.77 -0.13
CA ALA A 251 -8.28 -23.22 -0.30
C ALA A 251 -8.32 -21.70 -0.57
N ALA A 252 -9.25 -21.23 -1.41
CA ALA A 252 -9.46 -19.81 -1.68
C ALA A 252 -9.90 -19.04 -0.42
N GLN A 253 -10.83 -19.60 0.36
CA GLN A 253 -11.27 -19.01 1.64
C GLN A 253 -10.13 -18.94 2.66
N GLN A 254 -9.34 -20.01 2.80
CA GLN A 254 -8.19 -20.05 3.71
C GLN A 254 -7.09 -19.05 3.29
N ALA A 255 -6.83 -18.94 1.98
CA ALA A 255 -5.90 -17.95 1.45
C ALA A 255 -6.40 -16.52 1.72
N ALA A 256 -7.69 -16.25 1.50
CA ALA A 256 -8.31 -14.96 1.78
C ALA A 256 -8.26 -14.61 3.29
N ASP A 257 -8.59 -15.55 4.17
CA ASP A 257 -8.52 -15.37 5.63
C ASP A 257 -7.08 -15.10 6.11
N THR A 258 -6.11 -15.81 5.54
CA THR A 258 -4.70 -15.61 5.86
C THR A 258 -4.23 -14.23 5.40
N ALA A 259 -4.58 -13.85 4.16
CA ALA A 259 -4.27 -12.53 3.63
C ALA A 259 -4.92 -11.42 4.47
N ALA A 260 -6.19 -11.58 4.86
CA ALA A 260 -6.91 -10.63 5.70
C ALA A 260 -6.25 -10.47 7.08
N LYS A 261 -5.83 -11.56 7.73
CA LYS A 261 -5.12 -11.52 9.02
C LYS A 261 -3.77 -10.81 8.90
N VAL A 262 -2.99 -11.12 7.86
CA VAL A 262 -1.70 -10.47 7.61
C VAL A 262 -1.91 -8.98 7.31
N ALA A 263 -2.89 -8.63 6.49
CA ALA A 263 -3.22 -7.24 6.17
C ALA A 263 -3.63 -6.48 7.43
N ALA A 264 -4.56 -7.00 8.23
CA ALA A 264 -5.00 -6.37 9.47
C ALA A 264 -3.84 -6.15 10.45
N TRP A 265 -2.99 -7.16 10.64
CA TRP A 265 -1.83 -7.06 11.53
C TRP A 265 -0.81 -6.04 11.02
N THR A 266 -0.53 -6.05 9.71
CA THR A 266 0.39 -5.10 9.06
C THR A 266 -0.14 -3.67 9.15
N SER A 267 -1.42 -3.45 8.87
CA SER A 267 -2.06 -2.13 8.95
C SER A 267 -2.01 -1.55 10.36
N LEU A 268 -2.26 -2.36 11.39
CA LEU A 268 -2.17 -1.92 12.78
C LEU A 268 -0.76 -1.48 13.16
N TRP A 269 0.26 -2.26 12.79
CA TRP A 269 1.64 -1.91 13.09
C TRP A 269 2.18 -0.76 12.25
N MET A 270 1.75 -0.66 10.99
CA MET A 270 2.06 0.50 10.16
C MET A 270 1.46 1.78 10.75
N PHE A 271 0.22 1.73 11.24
CA PHE A 271 -0.40 2.83 11.95
C PHE A 271 0.42 3.25 13.18
N ILE A 272 0.83 2.29 14.02
CA ILE A 272 1.68 2.58 15.19
C ILE A 272 3.02 3.19 14.75
N ALA A 273 3.67 2.64 13.73
CA ALA A 273 4.94 3.14 13.22
C ALA A 273 4.82 4.58 12.69
N LEU A 274 3.73 4.91 11.99
CA LEU A 274 3.45 6.27 11.52
C LEU A 274 3.27 7.26 12.68
N LEU A 275 2.56 6.87 13.74
CA LEU A 275 2.42 7.70 14.94
C LEU A 275 3.78 7.97 15.61
N ILE A 276 4.63 6.95 15.69
CA ILE A 276 6.00 7.09 16.19
C ILE A 276 6.78 8.08 15.31
N GLY A 277 6.71 7.95 13.98
CA GLY A 277 7.36 8.86 13.03
C GLY A 277 6.92 10.31 13.22
N ALA A 278 5.61 10.56 13.28
CA ALA A 278 5.05 11.88 13.53
C ALA A 278 5.55 12.50 14.84
N PHE A 279 5.53 11.72 15.93
CA PHE A 279 6.02 12.15 17.23
C PHE A 279 7.51 12.52 17.21
N PHE A 280 8.37 11.67 16.64
CA PHE A 280 9.81 11.91 16.59
C PHE A 280 10.18 13.05 15.63
N ALA A 281 9.43 13.27 14.55
CA ALA A 281 9.62 14.44 13.70
C ALA A 281 9.34 15.74 14.45
N SER A 282 8.21 15.80 15.15
CA SER A 282 7.86 16.97 15.98
C SER A 282 8.89 17.21 17.08
N LEU A 283 9.28 16.16 17.80
CA LEU A 283 10.26 16.25 18.88
C LEU A 283 11.62 16.72 18.36
N ALA A 284 12.16 16.09 17.31
CA ALA A 284 13.47 16.41 16.75
C ALA A 284 13.55 17.83 16.17
N ALA A 285 12.44 18.36 15.65
CA ALA A 285 12.36 19.73 15.17
C ALA A 285 12.63 20.76 16.27
N THR A 286 12.23 20.50 17.52
CA THR A 286 12.57 21.39 18.66
C THR A 286 14.08 21.44 18.92
N PHE A 287 14.79 20.33 18.72
CA PHE A 287 16.26 20.32 18.85
C PHE A 287 16.92 21.06 17.69
N GLY A 288 16.37 20.93 16.47
CA GLY A 288 16.82 21.69 15.29
C GLY A 288 16.64 23.20 15.47
N GLY A 289 15.45 23.62 15.91
CA GLY A 289 15.10 25.01 16.16
C GLY A 289 15.96 25.65 17.26
N ARG A 290 16.17 24.96 18.39
CA ARG A 290 17.08 25.45 19.45
C ARG A 290 18.50 25.72 18.95
N ARG A 291 19.03 24.88 18.06
CA ARG A 291 20.37 25.09 17.48
C ARG A 291 20.42 26.24 16.49
N ARG A 292 19.33 26.47 15.74
CA ARG A 292 19.18 27.68 14.91
C ARG A 292 19.18 28.93 15.80
N ASP A 293 18.47 28.89 16.92
CA ASP A 293 18.27 30.07 17.76
C ASP A 293 19.50 30.46 18.58
N ALA A 294 20.40 29.51 18.85
CA ALA A 294 21.67 29.72 19.56
C ALA A 294 22.77 30.43 18.75
N VAL A 295 22.57 30.70 17.45
CA VAL A 295 23.55 31.43 16.64
C VAL A 295 23.54 32.91 17.02
N VAL A 296 24.67 33.41 17.53
CA VAL A 296 24.92 34.83 17.83
C VAL A 296 25.57 35.47 16.61
N TYR A 297 25.06 36.62 16.17
CA TYR A 297 25.70 37.40 15.11
C TYR A 297 26.99 38.01 15.66
N LEU A 298 28.11 37.79 14.97
CA LEU A 298 29.33 38.56 15.24
C LEU A 298 29.10 39.96 14.69
N GLU A 299 28.80 40.91 15.57
CA GLU A 299 28.75 42.32 15.20
C GLU A 299 30.19 42.73 14.85
N SER A 300 30.46 42.90 13.55
CA SER A 300 31.72 43.50 13.13
C SER A 300 31.64 44.98 13.48
N ASP A 301 32.17 45.37 14.63
CA ASP A 301 32.38 46.77 14.97
C ASP A 301 33.24 47.40 13.86
N ALA A 302 32.59 48.07 12.91
CA ALA A 302 33.28 48.88 11.93
C ALA A 302 33.84 50.09 12.70
N TYR A 303 35.09 49.99 13.14
CA TYR A 303 35.83 51.13 13.65
C TYR A 303 35.94 52.19 12.55
N VAL A 304 35.01 53.15 12.54
CA VAL A 304 35.12 54.34 11.71
C VAL A 304 36.25 55.19 12.29
N THR A 305 37.45 55.04 11.73
CA THR A 305 38.57 55.93 12.05
C THR A 305 38.28 57.28 11.40
N THR A 306 37.72 58.22 12.15
CA THR A 306 37.60 59.62 11.71
C THR A 306 38.98 60.27 11.75
N THR A 307 39.70 60.21 10.63
CA THR A 307 40.91 61.01 10.42
C THR A 307 40.50 62.47 10.20
N SER A 308 40.63 63.31 11.24
CA SER A 308 40.48 64.76 11.09
C SER A 308 41.70 65.32 10.34
N LEU A 309 41.49 65.86 9.14
CA LEU A 309 42.53 66.60 8.42
C LEU A 309 42.73 67.98 9.08
N PRO A 310 43.98 68.43 9.30
CA PRO A 310 44.25 69.76 9.82
C PRO A 310 43.95 70.82 8.74
N VAL A 311 43.11 71.80 9.11
CA VAL A 311 42.86 73.00 8.31
C VAL A 311 44.16 73.82 8.29
N ARG A 312 44.67 74.12 7.09
CA ARG A 312 45.73 75.11 6.87
C ARG A 312 45.12 76.42 6.42
#